data_AF-A0A2V1J1K5-F1
#
_entry.id   AF-A0A2V1J1K5-F1
#
_cell.length_a   1.000
_cell.length_b   1.000
_cell.length_c   1.000
_cell.angle_alpha   90.00
_cell.angle_beta   90.00
_cell.angle_gamma   90.00
#
_symmetry.space_group_name_H-M   'P 1'
#
loop_
_entity.id
_entity.type
_entity.pdbx_description
1 polymer ?
#
loop_
_entity_poly.entity_id
_entity_poly.type
_entity_poly.pdbx_seq_one_letter_code
_entity_poly.pdbx_strand_id
1 'polypeptide(L)'
;MGFLFYMNTDIDISAALSLAAEGRVEEAIALLGDMAAVCPDCDEIFFCRGKLLWKLGRRSEATSDYIKAVSINPSSKAARALEMAREVESFFNPDLLNP
;
A
#
# COMPACT_ATOMS: atom_id res chain seq x y z
N MET A 1 21.50 -1.60 30.11
CA MET A 1 21.35 -2.73 29.18
C MET A 1 19.88 -2.85 28.85
N GLY A 2 19.33 -2.46 27.70
CA GLY A 2 19.88 -2.43 26.35
C GLY A 2 18.85 -3.09 25.43
N PHE A 3 17.63 -2.54 25.37
CA PHE A 3 16.56 -2.99 24.47
C PHE A 3 16.05 -1.79 23.68
N LEU A 4 16.94 -1.20 22.89
CA LEU A 4 16.56 -0.39 21.74
C LEU A 4 16.84 -1.27 20.52
N PHE A 5 15.89 -2.14 20.20
CA PHE A 5 15.81 -2.70 18.85
C PHE A 5 15.47 -1.54 17.92
N TYR A 6 16.49 -0.76 17.55
CA TYR A 6 16.48 0.09 16.37
C TYR A 6 16.48 -0.84 15.15
N MET A 7 15.37 -1.53 14.89
CA MET A 7 15.12 -2.10 13.57
C MET A 7 14.54 -0.98 12.71
N ASN A 8 15.35 0.04 12.45
CA ASN A 8 15.29 0.77 11.18
C ASN A 8 15.93 -0.16 10.14
N THR A 9 15.26 -1.28 9.85
CA THR A 9 15.55 -2.03 8.65
C THR A 9 14.96 -1.20 7.52
N ASP A 10 15.81 -0.39 6.91
CA ASP A 10 15.54 0.24 5.62
C ASP A 10 15.09 -0.89 4.67
N ILE A 11 13.78 -0.95 4.45
CA ILE A 11 13.15 -2.08 3.76
C ILE A 11 13.14 -1.75 2.28
N ASP A 12 14.08 -2.34 1.54
CA ASP A 12 14.23 -2.10 0.12
C ASP A 12 13.14 -2.82 -0.68
N ILE A 13 12.24 -2.06 -1.30
CA ILE A 13 11.16 -2.58 -2.16
C ILE A 13 11.58 -2.75 -3.63
N SER A 14 12.86 -2.55 -3.97
CA SER A 14 13.32 -2.59 -5.36
C SER A 14 13.06 -3.94 -6.03
N ALA A 15 13.21 -5.04 -5.27
CA ALA A 15 12.93 -6.39 -5.76
C ALA A 15 11.46 -6.57 -6.15
N ALA A 16 10.53 -6.07 -5.33
CA ALA A 16 9.11 -6.10 -5.65
C ALA A 16 8.78 -5.23 -6.87
N LEU A 17 9.41 -4.06 -6.99
CA LEU A 17 9.24 -3.19 -8.15
C LEU A 17 9.80 -3.82 -9.44
N SER A 18 10.90 -4.56 -9.36
CA SER A 18 11.45 -5.32 -10.50
C SER A 18 10.47 -6.38 -10.97
N LEU A 19 9.95 -7.20 -10.05
CA LEU A 19 8.94 -8.22 -10.36
C LEU A 19 7.71 -7.60 -11.05
N ALA A 20 7.23 -6.47 -10.54
CA ALA A 20 6.12 -5.75 -11.15
C ALA A 20 6.46 -5.22 -12.56
N ALA A 21 7.70 -4.76 -12.79
CA ALA A 21 8.16 -4.29 -14.10
C ALA A 21 8.30 -5.44 -15.11
N GLU A 22 8.62 -6.65 -14.65
CA GLU A 22 8.66 -7.88 -15.44
C GLU A 22 7.26 -8.47 -15.74
N GLY A 23 6.20 -7.82 -15.27
CA GLY A 23 4.81 -8.30 -15.44
C GLY A 23 4.38 -9.35 -14.42
N ARG A 24 5.26 -9.71 -13.47
CA ARG A 24 4.99 -10.66 -12.38
C ARG A 24 4.33 -9.92 -11.20
N VAL A 25 3.19 -9.28 -11.48
CA VAL A 25 2.54 -8.34 -10.55
C VAL A 25 2.05 -9.04 -9.28
N GLU A 26 1.52 -10.25 -9.41
CA GLU A 26 1.02 -11.05 -8.29
C GLU A 26 2.14 -11.48 -7.34
N GLU A 27 3.30 -11.82 -7.88
CA GLU A 27 4.49 -12.15 -7.08
C GLU A 27 5.03 -10.91 -6.37
N ALA A 28 5.03 -9.76 -7.03
CA ALA A 28 5.37 -8.49 -6.40
C ALA A 28 4.43 -8.14 -5.24
N ILE A 29 3.13 -8.38 -5.39
CA ILE A 29 2.14 -8.17 -4.32
C ILE A 29 2.38 -9.12 -3.14
N ALA A 30 2.67 -10.40 -3.42
CA ALA A 30 2.99 -11.38 -2.39
C ALA A 30 4.24 -10.97 -1.61
N LEU A 31 5.32 -10.61 -2.31
CA LEU A 31 6.56 -10.14 -1.71
C LEU A 31 6.34 -8.89 -0.84
N LEU A 32 5.58 -7.91 -1.33
CA LEU A 32 5.22 -6.74 -0.53
C LEU A 32 4.37 -7.11 0.70
N GLY A 33 3.58 -8.17 0.63
CA GLY A 33 2.86 -8.71 1.79
C GLY A 33 3.79 -9.30 2.84
N ASP A 34 4.78 -10.08 2.44
CA ASP A 34 5.80 -10.62 3.35
C ASP A 34 6.62 -9.48 3.97
N MET A 35 6.99 -8.48 3.17
CA MET A 35 7.70 -7.29 3.64
C MET A 35 6.86 -6.48 4.65
N ALA A 36 5.55 -6.34 4.42
CA ALA A 36 4.64 -5.67 5.35
C ALA A 36 4.51 -6.40 6.69
N ALA A 37 4.66 -7.73 6.71
CA ALA A 37 4.65 -8.50 7.96
C ALA A 37 5.91 -8.25 8.80
N VAL A 38 7.04 -7.97 8.15
CA VAL A 38 8.32 -7.65 8.82
C VAL A 38 8.39 -6.17 9.21
N CYS A 39 7.90 -5.27 8.36
CA CYS A 39 7.90 -3.83 8.58
C CYS A 39 6.47 -3.26 8.44
N PRO A 40 5.64 -3.37 9.48
CA PRO A 40 4.25 -2.91 9.45
C PRO A 40 4.09 -1.38 9.52
N ASP A 41 5.18 -0.66 9.79
CA ASP A 41 5.24 0.81 9.92
C ASP A 41 5.91 1.49 8.72
N CYS A 42 6.07 0.80 7.59
CA CYS A 42 6.58 1.40 6.34
C CYS A 42 5.41 1.74 5.40
N ASP A 43 5.10 3.02 5.24
CA ASP A 43 4.01 3.46 4.37
C ASP A 43 4.25 3.14 2.88
N GLU A 44 5.51 3.11 2.46
CA GLU A 44 5.90 2.87 1.07
C GLU A 44 5.49 1.46 0.60
N ILE A 45 5.60 0.45 1.46
CA ILE A 45 5.19 -0.92 1.14
C ILE A 45 3.69 -0.96 0.81
N PHE A 46 2.85 -0.40 1.69
CA PHE A 46 1.41 -0.38 1.50
C PHE A 46 1.01 0.48 0.30
N PHE A 47 1.67 1.62 0.08
CA PHE A 47 1.44 2.43 -1.11
C PHE A 47 1.75 1.67 -2.41
N CYS A 48 2.90 0.99 -2.48
CA CYS A 48 3.31 0.22 -3.64
C CYS A 48 2.39 -0.98 -3.87
N ARG A 49 2.02 -1.72 -2.82
CA ARG A 49 1.11 -2.86 -2.93
C ARG A 49 -0.28 -2.41 -3.38
N GLY A 50 -0.80 -1.34 -2.80
CA GLY A 50 -2.06 -0.73 -3.22
C GLY A 50 -2.05 -0.30 -4.69
N LYS A 51 -0.94 0.29 -5.16
CA LYS A 51 -0.80 0.68 -6.58
C LYS A 51 -0.84 -0.52 -7.52
N LEU A 52 -0.22 -1.65 -7.15
CA LEU A 52 -0.26 -2.88 -7.94
C LEU A 52 -1.65 -3.53 -7.91
N LEU A 53 -2.28 -3.61 -6.74
CA LEU A 53 -3.65 -4.10 -6.57
C LEU A 53 -4.65 -3.28 -7.40
N TRP A 54 -4.50 -1.96 -7.43
CA TRP A 54 -5.32 -1.07 -8.24
C TRP A 54 -5.21 -1.40 -9.73
N LYS A 55 -3.99 -1.65 -10.22
CA LYS A 55 -3.75 -2.06 -11.62
C LYS A 55 -4.40 -3.39 -11.98
N LEU A 56 -4.48 -4.32 -11.02
CA LEU A 56 -5.18 -5.60 -11.19
C LEU A 56 -6.70 -5.49 -11.05
N GLY A 57 -7.25 -4.31 -10.79
CA GLY A 57 -8.69 -4.10 -10.56
C GLY A 57 -9.17 -4.50 -9.15
N ARG A 58 -8.26 -4.90 -8.26
CA ARG A 58 -8.52 -5.24 -6.86
C ARG A 58 -8.66 -3.97 -6.01
N ARG A 59 -9.64 -3.13 -6.37
CA ARG A 59 -9.81 -1.76 -5.85
C ARG A 59 -10.03 -1.70 -4.35
N SER A 60 -10.87 -2.57 -3.78
CA SER A 60 -11.16 -2.57 -2.34
C SER A 60 -9.93 -2.87 -1.47
N GLU A 61 -9.07 -3.79 -1.93
CA GLU A 61 -7.81 -4.11 -1.24
C GLU A 61 -6.80 -2.98 -1.42
N ALA A 62 -6.74 -2.36 -2.61
CA ALA A 62 -5.92 -1.18 -2.83
C ALA A 62 -6.30 -0.01 -1.93
N THR A 63 -7.60 0.30 -1.80
CA THR A 63 -8.11 1.32 -0.88
C THR A 63 -7.70 1.02 0.57
N SER A 64 -7.82 -0.24 0.99
CA SER A 64 -7.41 -0.66 2.35
C SER A 64 -5.93 -0.41 2.60
N ASP A 65 -5.08 -0.73 1.61
CA ASP A 65 -3.64 -0.47 1.68
C ASP A 65 -3.32 1.02 1.71
N TYR A 66 -4.00 1.84 0.90
CA TYR A 66 -3.81 3.28 0.96
C TYR A 66 -4.22 3.88 2.30
N ILE A 67 -5.32 3.40 2.92
CA ILE A 67 -5.73 3.82 4.28
C ILE A 67 -4.63 3.49 5.29
N LYS A 68 -4.04 2.28 5.20
CA LYS A 68 -2.97 1.86 6.10
C LYS A 68 -1.72 2.73 5.93
N ALA A 69 -1.30 2.98 4.69
CA ALA A 69 -0.18 3.88 4.39
C ALA A 69 -0.39 5.30 4.95
N VAL A 70 -1.58 5.87 4.77
CA VAL A 70 -1.93 7.21 5.29
C VAL A 70 -1.99 7.23 6.82
N SER A 71 -2.42 6.13 7.45
CA SER A 71 -2.45 6.02 8.92
C SER A 71 -1.05 5.97 9.52
N ILE A 72 -0.07 5.42 8.80
CA ILE A 72 1.35 5.40 9.17
C ILE A 72 1.97 6.78 8.92
N ASN A 73 1.78 7.29 7.70
CA ASN A 73 2.35 8.56 7.26
C ASN A 73 1.29 9.38 6.50
N PRO A 74 0.68 10.39 7.16
CA PRO A 74 -0.33 11.24 6.54
C PRO A 74 0.18 12.03 5.32
N SER A 75 1.49 12.23 5.20
CA SER A 75 2.13 12.90 4.05
C SER A 75 2.59 11.92 2.96
N SER A 76 2.25 10.63 3.07
CA SER A 76 2.55 9.62 2.05
C SER A 76 1.87 9.96 0.71
N LYS A 77 2.48 9.48 -0.38
CA LYS A 77 1.87 9.49 -1.73
C LYS A 77 0.53 8.75 -1.75
N ALA A 78 0.30 7.86 -0.78
CA ALA A 78 -0.96 7.16 -0.59
C ALA A 78 -2.15 8.08 -0.28
N ALA A 79 -1.93 9.28 0.30
CA ALA A 79 -3.02 10.21 0.61
C ALA A 79 -3.79 10.61 -0.65
N ARG A 80 -3.06 11.00 -1.70
CA ARG A 80 -3.67 11.31 -3.01
C ARG A 80 -4.26 10.08 -3.67
N ALA A 81 -3.62 8.92 -3.54
CA ALA A 81 -4.15 7.67 -4.10
C ALA A 81 -5.46 7.24 -3.43
N LEU A 82 -5.59 7.44 -2.12
CA LEU A 82 -6.80 7.20 -1.36
C LEU A 82 -7.93 8.15 -1.76
N GLU A 83 -7.62 9.43 -1.95
CA GLU A 83 -8.60 10.41 -2.44
C GLU A 83 -9.17 9.98 -3.80
N MET A 84 -8.29 9.70 -4.77
CA MET A 84 -8.70 9.19 -6.09
C MET A 84 -9.50 7.89 -6.00
N ALA A 85 -9.10 6.97 -5.10
CA ALA A 85 -9.82 5.72 -4.89
C ALA A 85 -11.26 5.96 -4.40
N ARG A 86 -11.43 6.85 -3.41
CA ARG A 86 -12.73 7.21 -2.86
C ARG A 86 -13.60 7.98 -3.85
N GLU A 87 -13.02 8.85 -4.67
CA GLU A 87 -13.75 9.54 -5.74
C GLU A 87 -14.30 8.55 -6.76
N VAL A 88 -13.47 7.57 -7.17
CA VAL A 88 -13.91 6.49 -8.05
C VAL A 88 -15.04 5.69 -7.39
N GLU A 89 -14.90 5.31 -6.12
CA GLU A 89 -15.96 4.59 -5.39
C GLU A 89 -17.25 5.41 -5.30
N SER A 90 -17.17 6.71 -5.02
CA SER A 90 -18.30 7.64 -4.96
C SER A 90 -19.03 7.75 -6.30
N PHE A 91 -18.29 7.78 -7.42
CA PHE A 91 -18.90 7.81 -8.75
C PHE A 91 -19.74 6.56 -9.04
N PHE A 92 -19.32 5.40 -8.52
CA PHE A 92 -20.04 4.13 -8.73
C PHE A 92 -21.07 3.84 -7.64
N ASN A 93 -20.90 4.36 -6.41
CA ASN A 93 -21.79 4.21 -5.26
C ASN A 93 -21.77 5.49 -4.38
N PRO A 94 -22.61 6.49 -4.68
CA PRO A 94 -22.62 7.76 -3.95
C PRO A 94 -23.09 7.63 -2.48
N ASP A 95 -23.83 6.57 -2.15
CA ASP A 95 -24.37 6.33 -0.81
C ASP A 95 -23.32 5.89 0.24
N LEU A 96 -22.08 5.53 -0.16
CA LEU A 96 -21.04 5.07 0.77
C LEU A 96 -20.37 6.20 1.58
N LEU A 97 -20.50 7.46 1.14
CA LEU A 97 -19.90 8.62 1.81
C LEU A 97 -20.89 9.38 2.72
N ASN A 98 -22.13 8.91 2.83
CA ASN A 98 -23.16 9.55 3.65
C ASN A 98 -23.70 8.58 4.71
N PRO A 99 -23.04 8.48 5.90
CA PRO A 99 -23.58 7.73 7.03
C PRO A 99 -24.83 8.40 7.64
#